data_AF-A0A0P9FDX3-F1
#
_entry.id   AF-A0A0P9FDX3-F1
#
_cell.length_a   1.000
_cell.length_b   1.000
_cell.length_c   1.000
_cell.angle_alpha   90.00
_cell.angle_beta   90.00
_cell.angle_gamma   90.00
#
_symmetry.space_group_name_H-M   'P 1'
#
loop_
_entity.id
_entity.type
_entity.pdbx_description
1 polymer ?
#
loop_
_entity_poly.entity_id
_entity_poly.type
_entity_poly.pdbx_seq_one_letter_code
_entity_poly.pdbx_strand_id
1 'polypeptide(L)'
;MSNDLFQKVRFVIAKIFVFIFLGMALALLYSLAKSTLSGILAGEDVTQIFLNGINTGIIALAVFELALVIHKEYSVAEESNNAIESLRGTIPRFIGTVSIALSLEGLIMVIKYSQLELAGNLYYPVAIIISTAFLLASLGVFLYLTRDTTNNKT
;
A
#
# COMPACT_ATOMS: atom_id res chain seq x y z
N MET A 1 10.04 -33.18 14.49
CA MET A 1 11.18 -32.25 14.64
C MET A 1 11.34 -31.29 13.45
N SER A 2 11.01 -31.68 12.21
CA SER A 2 11.07 -30.80 11.02
C SER A 2 10.04 -29.66 10.99
N ASN A 3 8.82 -29.87 11.51
CA ASN A 3 7.78 -28.83 11.51
C ASN A 3 8.11 -27.63 12.41
N ASP A 4 8.79 -27.84 13.54
CA ASP A 4 9.13 -26.76 14.48
C ASP A 4 10.21 -25.83 13.93
N LEU A 5 11.20 -26.39 13.21
CA LEU A 5 12.22 -25.61 12.52
C LEU A 5 11.61 -24.77 11.39
N PHE A 6 10.67 -25.34 10.63
CA PHE A 6 10.00 -24.64 9.54
C PHE A 6 9.14 -23.46 10.02
N GLN A 7 8.42 -23.62 11.12
CA GLN A 7 7.65 -22.53 11.74
C GLN A 7 8.56 -21.41 12.28
N LYS A 8 9.66 -21.78 12.95
CA LYS A 8 10.67 -20.81 13.41
C LYS A 8 11.29 -20.02 12.26
N VAL A 9 11.63 -20.67 11.15
CA VAL A 9 12.18 -20.00 9.95
C VAL A 9 11.17 -19.01 9.37
N ARG A 10 9.90 -19.41 9.23
CA ARG A 10 8.82 -18.52 8.74
C ARG A 10 8.65 -17.29 9.63
N PHE A 11 8.66 -17.47 10.95
CA PHE A 11 8.52 -16.39 11.91
C PHE A 11 9.72 -15.41 11.87
N VAL A 12 10.94 -15.94 11.76
CA VAL A 12 12.16 -15.11 11.62
C VAL A 12 12.12 -14.30 10.33
N ILE A 13 11.76 -14.93 9.21
CA ILE A 13 11.63 -14.25 7.91
C ILE A 13 10.60 -13.13 8.01
N ALA A 14 9.42 -13.38 8.58
CA ALA A 14 8.38 -12.37 8.74
C ALA A 14 8.86 -11.17 9.59
N LYS A 15 9.55 -11.42 10.71
CA LYS A 15 10.12 -10.34 11.53
C LYS A 15 11.14 -9.49 10.78
N ILE A 16 11.98 -10.12 9.94
CA ILE A 16 12.94 -9.40 9.10
C ILE A 16 12.18 -8.50 8.11
N PHE A 17 11.15 -9.02 7.43
CA PHE A 17 10.34 -8.23 6.51
C PHE A 17 9.65 -7.05 7.20
N VAL A 18 9.05 -7.25 8.37
CA VAL A 18 8.44 -6.17 9.17
C VAL A 18 9.49 -5.10 9.48
N PHE A 19 10.68 -5.50 9.92
CA PHE A 19 11.75 -4.56 10.24
C PHE A 19 12.21 -3.76 9.02
N ILE A 20 12.36 -4.41 7.86
CA ILE A 20 12.74 -3.76 6.59
C ILE A 20 11.68 -2.75 6.17
N PHE A 21 10.40 -3.15 6.13
CA PHE A 21 9.32 -2.24 5.71
C PHE A 21 9.14 -1.08 6.69
N LEU A 22 9.23 -1.32 7.99
CA LEU A 22 9.19 -0.25 8.99
C LEU A 22 10.38 0.71 8.82
N GLY A 23 11.58 0.19 8.61
CA GLY A 23 12.78 0.98 8.33
C GLY A 23 12.64 1.82 7.05
N MET A 24 12.09 1.25 5.98
CA MET A 24 11.78 1.97 4.74
C MET A 24 10.74 3.08 4.97
N ALA A 25 9.65 2.80 5.70
CA ALA A 25 8.64 3.81 6.00
C ALA A 25 9.26 5.00 6.74
N LEU A 26 10.09 4.74 7.76
CA LEU A 26 10.80 5.78 8.50
C LEU A 26 11.79 6.55 7.60
N ALA A 27 12.52 5.86 6.73
CA ALA A 27 13.44 6.49 5.78
C ALA A 27 12.69 7.41 4.79
N LEU A 28 11.53 6.99 4.32
CA LEU A 28 10.67 7.80 3.44
C LEU A 28 10.08 9.01 4.17
N LEU A 29 9.64 8.85 5.42
CA LEU A 29 9.17 9.98 6.25
C LEU A 29 10.30 10.98 6.53
N TYR A 30 11.51 10.48 6.80
CA TYR A 30 12.69 11.34 6.95
C TYR A 30 13.01 12.07 5.64
N SER A 31 12.99 11.36 4.51
CA SER A 31 13.20 11.95 3.18
C SER A 31 12.17 13.03 2.87
N LEU A 32 10.89 12.77 3.19
CA LEU A 32 9.80 13.73 3.07
C LEU A 32 10.07 14.99 3.89
N ALA A 33 10.35 14.84 5.19
CA ALA A 33 10.63 15.97 6.08
C ALA A 33 11.83 16.80 5.59
N LYS A 34 12.92 16.14 5.18
CA LYS A 34 14.11 16.79 4.62
C LYS A 34 13.78 17.54 3.32
N SER A 35 13.04 16.91 2.42
CA SER A 35 12.65 17.50 1.13
C SER A 35 11.76 18.73 1.32
N THR A 36 10.79 18.66 2.22
CA THR A 36 9.90 19.78 2.54
C THR A 36 10.67 20.94 3.16
N LEU A 37 11.56 20.68 4.12
CA LEU A 37 12.37 21.73 4.74
C LEU A 37 13.32 22.38 3.74
N SER A 38 13.97 21.58 2.88
CA SER A 38 14.84 22.07 1.82
C SER A 38 14.07 22.90 0.79
N GLY A 39 12.87 22.48 0.39
CA GLY A 39 12.03 23.22 -0.56
C GLY A 39 11.58 24.58 0.00
N ILE A 40 11.21 24.64 1.29
CA ILE A 40 10.85 25.90 1.96
C ILE A 40 12.05 26.85 2.01
N LEU A 41 13.23 26.35 2.37
CA LEU A 41 14.46 27.15 2.45
C LEU A 41 14.93 27.63 1.06
N ALA A 42 14.72 26.83 0.03
CA ALA A 42 15.04 27.17 -1.36
C ALA A 42 14.03 28.12 -2.00
N GLY A 43 12.88 28.38 -1.35
CA GLY A 43 11.81 29.20 -1.91
C GLY A 43 11.08 28.52 -3.09
N GLU A 44 10.99 27.19 -3.08
CA GLU A 44 10.24 26.45 -4.10
C GLU A 44 8.75 26.79 -4.06
N ASP A 45 8.07 26.60 -5.20
CA ASP A 45 6.63 26.78 -5.29
C ASP A 45 5.91 25.86 -4.30
N VAL A 46 5.00 26.44 -3.51
CA VAL A 46 4.24 25.74 -2.48
C VAL A 46 3.54 24.51 -3.07
N THR A 47 2.96 24.63 -4.27
CA THR A 47 2.30 23.52 -4.97
C THR A 47 3.27 22.37 -5.22
N GLN A 48 4.51 22.64 -5.64
CA GLN A 48 5.50 21.59 -5.89
C GLN A 48 5.92 20.87 -4.61
N ILE A 49 6.12 21.62 -3.51
CA ILE A 49 6.43 21.05 -2.19
C ILE A 49 5.29 20.12 -1.73
N PHE A 50 4.03 20.54 -1.91
CA PHE A 50 2.87 19.72 -1.59
C PHE A 50 2.76 18.48 -2.49
N LEU A 51 2.92 18.61 -3.81
CA LEU A 51 2.81 17.47 -4.73
C LEU A 51 3.89 16.40 -4.44
N ASN A 52 5.14 16.82 -4.24
CA ASN A 52 6.23 15.93 -3.85
C ASN A 52 5.98 15.30 -2.47
N GLY A 53 5.42 16.09 -1.56
CA GLY A 53 5.11 15.67 -0.21
C GLY A 53 4.04 14.58 -0.17
N ILE A 54 2.97 14.77 -0.95
CA ILE A 54 1.89 13.80 -1.07
C ILE A 54 2.40 12.49 -1.71
N ASN A 55 3.18 12.57 -2.79
CA ASN A 55 3.74 11.37 -3.45
C ASN A 55 4.58 10.53 -2.46
N THR A 56 5.55 11.15 -1.79
CA THR A 56 6.41 10.45 -0.84
C THR A 56 5.62 9.97 0.39
N GLY A 57 4.68 10.78 0.88
CA GLY A 57 3.87 10.48 2.06
C GLY A 57 2.94 9.29 1.86
N ILE A 58 2.29 9.18 0.70
CA ILE A 58 1.44 8.04 0.34
C ILE A 58 2.25 6.75 0.26
N ILE A 59 3.43 6.78 -0.36
CA ILE A 59 4.32 5.61 -0.45
C ILE A 59 4.75 5.18 0.96
N ALA A 60 5.13 6.14 1.82
CA ALA A 60 5.49 5.86 3.20
C ALA A 60 4.33 5.22 3.98
N LEU A 61 3.11 5.71 3.78
CA LEU A 61 1.90 5.16 4.38
C LEU A 61 1.64 3.71 3.94
N ALA A 62 1.71 3.43 2.63
CA ALA A 62 1.47 2.09 2.09
C ALA A 62 2.52 1.08 2.59
N VAL A 63 3.79 1.49 2.65
CA VAL A 63 4.89 0.66 3.18
C VAL A 63 4.73 0.42 4.68
N PHE A 64 4.27 1.43 5.44
CA PHE A 64 3.97 1.29 6.86
C PHE A 64 2.80 0.32 7.10
N GLU A 65 1.71 0.45 6.35
CA GLU A 65 0.57 -0.46 6.48
C GLU A 65 0.97 -1.90 6.18
N LEU A 66 1.78 -2.13 5.14
CA LEU A 66 2.35 -3.43 4.83
C LEU A 66 3.11 -4.04 6.02
N ALA A 67 3.95 -3.25 6.70
CA ALA A 67 4.68 -3.71 7.87
C ALA A 67 3.72 -4.16 8.99
N LEU A 68 2.66 -3.38 9.25
CA LEU A 68 1.66 -3.71 10.26
C LEU A 68 0.84 -4.96 9.91
N VAL A 69 0.49 -5.10 8.63
CA VAL A 69 -0.26 -6.25 8.12
C VAL A 69 0.55 -7.54 8.28
N ILE A 70 1.83 -7.54 7.87
CA ILE A 70 2.72 -8.70 8.05
C ILE A 70 2.91 -9.00 9.54
N HIS A 71 3.11 -7.97 10.37
CA HIS A 71 3.27 -8.15 11.81
C HIS A 71 2.04 -8.80 12.43
N LYS A 72 0.83 -8.36 12.05
CA LYS A 72 -0.43 -8.92 12.52
C LYS A 72 -0.62 -10.38 12.07
N GLU A 73 -0.36 -10.66 10.81
CA GLU A 73 -0.54 -12.01 10.23
C GLU A 73 0.35 -13.06 10.92
N TYR A 74 1.60 -12.70 11.21
CA TYR A 74 2.55 -13.64 11.82
C TYR A 74 2.56 -13.61 13.36
N SER A 75 1.93 -12.62 14.00
CA SER A 75 1.74 -12.61 15.47
C SER A 75 0.49 -13.36 15.92
N VAL A 76 -0.53 -13.46 15.06
CA VAL A 76 -1.81 -14.14 15.35
C VAL A 76 -1.80 -15.61 14.88
N ALA A 77 -0.68 -16.11 14.34
CA ALA A 77 -0.53 -17.49 13.85
C ALA A 77 -0.46 -18.58 14.94
N GLU A 78 -1.15 -18.39 16.08
CA GLU A 78 -1.57 -19.48 16.94
C GLU A 78 -2.99 -19.90 16.50
N GLU A 79 -3.08 -21.10 15.90
CA GLU A 79 -4.24 -22.01 15.91
C GLU A 79 -5.21 -22.21 14.72
N SER A 80 -5.17 -21.49 13.59
CA SER A 80 -6.00 -21.90 12.42
C SER A 80 -5.24 -22.08 11.10
N ASN A 81 -5.26 -23.31 10.60
CA ASN A 81 -4.51 -23.79 9.44
C ASN A 81 -5.12 -23.36 8.08
N ASN A 82 -5.91 -22.29 8.04
CA ASN A 82 -6.62 -21.85 6.85
C ASN A 82 -5.88 -20.72 6.15
N ALA A 83 -4.97 -21.07 5.25
CA ALA A 83 -4.26 -20.12 4.37
C ALA A 83 -5.21 -19.18 3.59
N ILE A 84 -6.46 -19.60 3.36
CA ILE A 84 -7.48 -18.80 2.68
C ILE A 84 -8.08 -17.73 3.62
N GLU A 85 -8.26 -18.04 4.90
CA GLU A 85 -8.84 -17.14 5.90
C GLU A 85 -7.89 -15.98 6.24
N SER A 86 -6.61 -16.31 6.40
CA SER A 86 -5.50 -15.35 6.51
C SER A 86 -5.43 -14.41 5.29
N LEU A 87 -5.45 -14.97 4.07
CA LEU A 87 -5.45 -14.18 2.84
C LEU A 87 -6.63 -13.19 2.77
N ARG A 88 -7.84 -13.59 3.21
CA ARG A 88 -9.04 -12.73 3.21
C ARG A 88 -8.97 -11.58 4.21
N GLY A 89 -8.24 -11.74 5.32
CA GLY A 89 -8.04 -10.66 6.28
C GLY A 89 -7.01 -9.62 5.82
N THR A 90 -5.99 -10.08 5.09
CA THR A 90 -4.78 -9.30 4.80
C THR A 90 -4.78 -8.67 3.40
N ILE A 91 -5.18 -9.41 2.35
CA ILE A 91 -5.16 -8.90 0.97
C ILE A 91 -6.04 -7.67 0.77
N PRO A 92 -7.29 -7.61 1.27
CA PRO A 92 -8.15 -6.44 1.03
C PRO A 92 -7.62 -5.15 1.63
N ARG A 93 -6.95 -5.24 2.79
CA ARG A 93 -6.33 -4.09 3.45
C ARG A 93 -5.18 -3.55 2.60
N PHE A 94 -4.25 -4.44 2.25
CA PHE A 94 -3.09 -4.09 1.43
C PHE A 94 -3.48 -3.56 0.04
N ILE A 95 -4.35 -4.26 -0.69
CA ILE A 95 -4.79 -3.81 -2.01
C ILE A 95 -5.59 -2.51 -1.90
N GLY A 96 -6.38 -2.34 -0.83
CA GLY A 96 -7.10 -1.10 -0.55
C GLY A 96 -6.17 0.11 -0.43
N THR A 97 -5.09 0.02 0.35
CA THR A 97 -4.12 1.12 0.45
C THR A 97 -3.35 1.37 -0.83
N VAL A 98 -2.96 0.31 -1.55
CA VAL A 98 -2.32 0.46 -2.87
C VAL A 98 -3.26 1.15 -3.86
N SER A 99 -4.56 0.82 -3.86
CA SER A 99 -5.55 1.47 -4.71
C SER A 99 -5.79 2.93 -4.33
N ILE A 100 -5.79 3.28 -3.04
CA ILE A 100 -5.85 4.68 -2.60
C ILE A 100 -4.61 5.43 -3.10
N ALA A 101 -3.42 4.83 -2.98
CA ALA A 101 -2.18 5.41 -3.43
C ALA A 101 -2.15 5.66 -4.95
N LEU A 102 -2.52 4.66 -5.75
CA LEU A 102 -2.57 4.77 -7.21
C LEU A 102 -3.62 5.79 -7.67
N SER A 103 -4.77 5.85 -7.02
CA SER A 103 -5.81 6.84 -7.34
C SER A 103 -5.33 8.27 -7.08
N LEU A 104 -4.65 8.49 -5.96
CA LEU A 104 -4.05 9.78 -5.63
C LEU A 104 -2.93 10.15 -6.60
N GLU A 105 -2.08 9.19 -6.96
CA GLU A 105 -1.01 9.38 -7.94
C GLU A 105 -1.56 9.78 -9.32
N GLY A 106 -2.65 9.12 -9.77
CA GLY A 106 -3.37 9.51 -10.97
C GLY A 106 -3.94 10.93 -10.89
N LEU A 107 -4.59 11.29 -9.77
CA LEU A 107 -5.19 12.61 -9.59
C LEU A 107 -4.14 13.74 -9.55
N ILE A 108 -3.03 13.53 -8.86
CA ILE A 108 -1.88 14.45 -8.80
C ILE A 108 -1.32 14.69 -10.20
N MET A 109 -1.19 13.63 -11.00
CA MET A 109 -0.76 13.75 -12.40
C MET A 109 -1.76 14.50 -13.27
N VAL A 110 -3.07 14.32 -13.09
CA VAL A 110 -4.09 15.13 -13.81
C VAL A 110 -3.90 16.61 -13.49
N ILE A 111 -3.76 16.96 -12.20
CA ILE A 111 -3.57 18.35 -11.77
C ILE A 111 -2.28 18.92 -12.38
N LYS A 112 -1.16 18.18 -12.28
CA LYS A 112 0.14 18.60 -12.79
C LYS A 112 0.14 18.79 -14.31
N TYR A 113 -0.40 17.85 -15.07
CA TYR A 113 -0.45 17.96 -16.53
C TYR A 113 -1.46 19.00 -17.01
N SER A 114 -2.56 19.20 -16.28
CA SER A 114 -3.54 20.25 -16.58
C SER A 114 -2.95 21.66 -16.43
N GLN A 115 -2.04 21.87 -15.46
CA GLN A 115 -1.43 23.18 -15.21
C GLN A 115 -0.28 23.52 -16.19
N LEU A 116 0.36 22.52 -16.79
CA LEU A 116 1.51 22.71 -17.68
C LEU A 116 1.12 22.86 -19.17
N GLU A 117 -0.17 23.00 -19.49
CA GLU A 117 -0.71 23.02 -20.88
C GLU A 117 -0.31 21.80 -21.74
N LEU A 118 0.24 20.75 -21.13
CA LEU A 118 0.63 19.47 -21.74
C LEU A 118 -0.58 18.52 -21.93
N ALA A 119 -1.72 19.07 -22.33
CA ALA A 119 -3.00 18.36 -22.43
C ALA A 119 -2.97 17.12 -23.34
N GLY A 120 -1.99 17.03 -24.25
CA GLY A 120 -1.79 15.86 -25.10
C GLY A 120 -1.30 14.58 -24.39
N ASN A 121 -0.76 14.67 -23.16
CA ASN A 121 -0.17 13.52 -22.45
C ASN A 121 -1.06 12.93 -21.33
N LEU A 122 -2.35 13.25 -21.34
CA LEU A 122 -3.31 12.83 -20.30
C LEU A 122 -3.58 11.31 -20.25
N TYR A 123 -3.06 10.53 -21.20
CA TYR A 123 -3.26 9.09 -21.24
C TYR A 123 -2.63 8.37 -20.03
N TYR A 124 -1.54 8.88 -19.46
CA TYR A 124 -0.90 8.29 -18.27
C TYR A 124 -1.84 8.30 -17.04
N PRO A 125 -2.32 9.46 -16.56
CA PRO A 125 -3.22 9.48 -15.40
C PRO A 125 -4.52 8.70 -15.65
N VAL A 126 -5.06 8.75 -16.87
CA VAL A 126 -6.25 7.95 -17.22
C VAL A 126 -5.97 6.46 -17.11
N ALA A 127 -4.82 5.99 -17.62
CA ALA A 127 -4.42 4.59 -17.52
C ALA A 127 -4.25 4.14 -16.06
N ILE A 128 -3.71 4.99 -15.18
CA ILE A 128 -3.56 4.70 -13.75
C ILE A 128 -4.93 4.60 -13.06
N ILE A 129 -5.84 5.53 -13.34
CA ILE A 129 -7.20 5.51 -12.78
C ILE A 129 -7.95 4.25 -13.24
N ILE A 130 -7.88 3.90 -14.53
CA ILE A 130 -8.50 2.69 -15.07
C ILE A 130 -7.88 1.44 -14.44
N SER A 131 -6.55 1.38 -14.32
CA SER A 131 -5.85 0.25 -13.69
C SER A 131 -6.26 0.09 -12.23
N THR A 132 -6.45 1.20 -11.52
CA THR A 132 -6.89 1.18 -10.12
C THR A 132 -8.33 0.70 -9.98
N ALA A 133 -9.22 1.15 -10.86
CA ALA A 133 -10.60 0.66 -10.91
C ALA A 133 -10.65 -0.85 -11.20
N PHE A 134 -9.82 -1.32 -12.13
CA PHE A 134 -9.71 -2.75 -12.44
C PHE A 134 -9.15 -3.56 -11.27
N LEU A 135 -8.13 -3.05 -10.57
CA LEU A 135 -7.56 -3.67 -9.38
C LEU A 135 -8.62 -3.81 -8.26
N LEU A 136 -9.39 -2.74 -8.00
CA LEU A 136 -10.49 -2.75 -7.03
C LEU A 136 -11.62 -3.71 -7.45
N ALA A 137 -11.98 -3.73 -8.73
CA ALA A 137 -12.98 -4.67 -9.24
C ALA A 137 -12.50 -6.13 -9.09
N SER A 138 -11.24 -6.41 -9.42
CA SER A 138 -10.62 -7.73 -9.25
C SER A 138 -10.59 -8.16 -7.78
N LEU A 139 -10.25 -7.24 -6.87
CA LEU A 139 -10.33 -7.48 -5.43
C LEU A 139 -11.77 -7.79 -4.99
N GLY A 140 -12.76 -7.04 -5.49
CA GLY A 140 -14.18 -7.28 -5.21
C GLY A 140 -14.63 -8.67 -5.66
N VAL A 141 -14.22 -9.08 -6.86
CA VAL A 141 -14.48 -10.43 -7.40
C VAL A 141 -13.78 -11.50 -6.56
N PHE A 142 -12.52 -11.29 -6.19
CA PHE A 142 -11.77 -12.19 -5.32
C PHE A 142 -12.50 -12.41 -3.99
N LEU A 143 -12.88 -11.32 -3.32
CA LEU A 143 -13.62 -11.37 -2.05
C LEU A 143 -14.98 -12.07 -2.18
N TYR A 144 -15.67 -11.88 -3.29
CA TYR A 144 -16.95 -12.54 -3.57
C TYR A 144 -16.79 -14.04 -3.79
N LEU A 145 -15.81 -14.46 -4.61
CA LEU A 145 -15.51 -15.88 -4.88
C LEU A 145 -14.99 -16.60 -3.64
N THR A 146 -14.20 -15.90 -2.84
CA THR A 146 -13.72 -16.40 -1.55
C THR A 146 -14.68 -15.99 -0.43
N ARG A 147 -15.99 -15.98 -0.64
CA ARG A 147 -16.93 -15.83 0.47
C ARG A 147 -17.30 -17.22 0.96
N ASP A 148 -16.93 -17.57 2.19
CA ASP A 148 -17.41 -18.85 2.74
C ASP A 148 -18.92 -18.83 2.84
N THR A 149 -19.53 -19.83 2.20
CA THR A 149 -20.97 -20.06 2.23
C THR A 149 -21.32 -20.77 3.55
N THR A 150 -20.97 -20.17 4.68
CA THR A 150 -21.44 -20.58 6.02
C THR A 150 -22.65 -19.74 6.43
N ASN A 151 -23.58 -19.54 5.49
CA ASN A 151 -24.93 -19.08 5.82
C ASN A 151 -25.93 -20.22 5.55
N ASN A 152 -25.79 -21.28 6.35
CA ASN A 152 -26.88 -22.20 6.65
C ASN A 152 -26.78 -22.54 8.14
N LYS A 153 -27.46 -21.72 8.96
CA LYS A 153 -28.09 -22.10 10.23
C LYS A 153 -28.68 -20.84 10.88
N THR A 154 -29.91 -20.52 10.52
CA THR A 154 -31.01 -20.22 11.44
C THR A 154 -32.31 -20.46 10.70
#